data_AF-A0A227P4T5-F1
#
_entry.id   AF-A0A227P4T5-F1
#
_cell.length_a   1.000
_cell.length_b   1.000
_cell.length_c   1.000
_cell.angle_alpha   90.00
_cell.angle_beta   90.00
_cell.angle_gamma   90.00
#
_symmetry.space_group_name_H-M   'P 1'
#
loop_
_entity.id
_entity.type
_entity.pdbx_description
1 polymer ?
#
loop_
_entity_poly.entity_id
_entity_poly.type
_entity_poly.pdbx_seq_one_letter_code
_entity_poly.pdbx_strand_id
1 'polypeptide(L)'
;MEDLIAAFMEKDNCERIGIIAGTIETLLEKFSKGECTEEELFKFHEDLFKAHKREIFYAPDMDCANCYDFYYYFRLLNEVVSKNITVENLIEKLQFCKKAKAQDAIIDHLRGPLNNLDLQPSSLKMENCIYFDFNIYDSIEKEGLLSLVKDLNVVYSPIHLEEVARMGDKPHRKLRKNTITKVTDNNLIIQMQDVFEIHIQDPEKIYERVLDNLELSDALEQDRLIKANDRNIFFKEIYEKYRQHLHFMDDVFNTVSWEDIGKMLFFGGCYLGKEDFKVEKNKTTPGEILHRIYSLYNMLDNLSFFRDRNKKGRAFKSAVYDIEHLRYAANCRYFVTKDENLAARAKQIFRFMDIATEVIYISKTYSLQTFIQGLEGKD
;
A
#
# COMPACT_ATOMS: atom_id res chain seq x y z
N MET A 1 -8.96 34.28 20.46
CA MET A 1 -7.67 33.87 21.06
C MET A 1 -7.89 33.46 22.50
N GLU A 2 -8.59 34.26 23.30
CA GLU A 2 -8.99 33.90 24.67
C GLU A 2 -9.83 32.61 24.75
N ASP A 3 -10.83 32.43 23.88
CA ASP A 3 -11.65 31.21 23.85
C ASP A 3 -10.86 29.94 23.51
N LEU A 4 -9.81 30.06 22.67
CA LEU A 4 -8.94 28.93 22.33
C LEU A 4 -8.02 28.55 23.49
N ILE A 5 -7.56 29.55 24.26
CA ILE A 5 -6.75 29.32 25.45
C ILE A 5 -7.60 28.69 26.54
N ALA A 6 -8.83 29.18 26.75
CA ALA A 6 -9.77 28.58 27.70
C ALA A 6 -10.05 27.11 27.35
N ALA A 7 -10.38 26.82 26.09
CA ALA A 7 -10.61 25.45 25.61
C ALA A 7 -9.36 24.55 25.74
N PHE A 8 -8.15 25.10 25.58
CA PHE A 8 -6.91 24.36 25.80
C PHE A 8 -6.69 24.04 27.29
N MET A 9 -7.01 24.96 28.20
CA MET A 9 -6.82 24.77 29.64
C MET A 9 -7.83 23.79 30.25
N GLU A 10 -8.99 23.58 29.62
CA GLU A 10 -9.98 22.58 30.03
C GLU A 10 -9.54 21.13 29.73
N LYS A 11 -8.52 20.95 28.89
CA LYS A 11 -8.00 19.63 28.51
C LYS A 11 -7.16 19.01 29.60
N ASP A 12 -7.13 17.67 29.62
CA ASP A 12 -6.19 16.97 30.48
C ASP A 12 -4.73 17.22 30.04
N ASN A 13 -3.77 16.77 30.85
CA ASN A 13 -2.36 17.02 30.56
C ASN A 13 -1.90 16.32 29.26
N CYS A 14 -2.35 15.09 29.02
CA CYS A 14 -1.95 14.29 27.86
C CYS A 14 -2.51 14.86 26.56
N GLU A 15 -3.75 15.35 26.56
CA GLU A 15 -4.33 16.09 25.45
C GLU A 15 -3.58 17.39 25.14
N ARG A 16 -3.25 18.18 26.18
CA ARG A 16 -2.46 19.41 26.01
C ARG A 16 -1.09 19.13 25.41
N ILE A 17 -0.41 18.10 25.93
CA ILE A 17 0.88 17.63 25.43
C ILE A 17 0.77 17.16 23.97
N GLY A 18 -0.29 16.45 23.60
CA GLY A 18 -0.53 16.04 22.21
C GLY A 18 -0.68 17.22 21.25
N ILE A 19 -1.42 18.27 21.64
CA ILE A 19 -1.54 19.50 20.85
C ILE A 19 -0.17 20.19 20.69
N ILE A 20 0.61 20.25 21.77
CA ILE A 20 1.97 20.81 21.73
C ILE A 20 2.86 19.97 20.80
N ALA A 21 2.81 18.64 20.89
CA ALA A 21 3.56 17.73 20.04
C ALA A 21 3.27 17.96 18.55
N GLY A 22 1.99 18.04 18.16
CA GLY A 22 1.60 18.34 16.79
C GLY A 22 2.05 19.73 16.31
N THR A 23 2.14 20.69 17.23
CA THR A 23 2.69 22.03 16.94
C THR A 23 4.20 21.97 16.70
N ILE A 24 4.95 21.25 17.55
CA ILE A 24 6.39 21.02 17.36
C ILE A 24 6.63 20.33 16.02
N GLU A 25 5.91 19.25 15.74
CA GLU A 25 5.99 18.52 14.47
C GLU A 25 5.81 19.46 13.27
N THR A 26 4.74 20.25 13.26
CA THR A 26 4.44 21.20 12.18
C THR A 26 5.57 22.23 11.99
N LEU A 27 6.14 22.74 13.08
CA LEU A 27 7.25 23.70 13.01
C LEU A 27 8.53 23.06 12.49
N LEU A 28 8.87 21.85 12.94
CA LEU A 28 10.01 21.09 12.45
C LEU A 28 9.87 20.77 10.95
N GLU A 29 8.65 20.43 10.49
CA GLU A 29 8.40 20.25 9.06
C GLU A 29 8.61 21.53 8.26
N LYS A 30 8.09 22.67 8.74
CA LYS A 30 8.29 23.96 8.07
C LYS A 30 9.77 24.32 8.02
N PHE A 31 10.48 24.13 9.13
CA PHE A 31 11.92 24.36 9.20
C PHE A 31 12.67 23.49 8.19
N SER A 32 12.32 22.21 8.08
CA SER A 32 12.92 21.30 7.10
C SER A 32 12.72 21.70 5.63
N LYS A 33 11.71 22.54 5.35
CA LYS A 33 11.39 23.08 4.02
C LYS A 33 11.95 24.51 3.80
N GLY A 34 12.58 25.10 4.80
CA GLY A 34 13.01 26.50 4.79
C GLY A 34 11.86 27.51 4.95
N GLU A 35 10.69 27.06 5.41
CA GLU A 35 9.49 27.87 5.66
C GLU A 35 9.44 28.42 7.10
N CYS A 36 10.41 28.05 7.92
CA CYS A 36 10.59 28.52 9.29
C CYS A 36 12.08 28.75 9.56
N THR A 37 12.39 29.81 10.30
CA THR A 37 13.75 30.22 10.65
C THR A 37 14.24 29.57 11.94
N GLU A 38 15.56 29.53 12.15
CA GLU A 38 16.14 29.08 13.42
C GLU A 38 15.66 29.93 14.61
N GLU A 39 15.51 31.25 14.41
CA GLU A 39 15.04 32.18 15.46
C GLU A 39 13.61 31.88 15.91
N GLU A 40 12.72 31.53 14.97
CA GLU A 40 11.35 31.14 15.29
C GLU A 40 11.31 29.83 16.09
N LEU A 41 12.11 28.83 15.72
CA LEU A 41 12.23 27.59 16.49
C LEU A 41 12.78 27.84 17.90
N PHE A 42 13.83 28.66 18.01
CA PHE A 42 14.45 29.00 19.29
C PHE A 42 13.45 29.71 20.20
N LYS A 43 12.72 30.69 19.67
CA LYS A 43 11.68 31.42 20.41
C LYS A 43 10.57 30.47 20.88
N PHE A 44 10.08 29.61 20.00
CA PHE A 44 9.06 28.63 20.37
C PHE A 44 9.55 27.68 21.47
N HIS A 45 10.79 27.20 21.35
CA HIS A 45 11.44 26.38 22.36
C HIS A 45 11.53 27.10 23.73
N GLU A 46 11.95 28.36 23.78
CA GLU A 46 11.93 29.14 25.03
C GLU A 46 10.53 29.29 25.63
N ASP A 47 9.53 29.52 24.79
CA ASP A 47 8.15 29.70 25.22
C ASP A 47 7.58 28.40 25.79
N LEU A 48 7.96 27.23 25.26
CA LEU A 48 7.66 25.93 25.87
C LEU A 48 8.27 25.80 27.27
N PHE A 49 9.53 26.19 27.47
CA PHE A 49 10.16 26.17 28.79
C PHE A 49 9.46 27.08 29.79
N LYS A 50 9.03 28.28 29.35
CA LYS A 50 8.26 29.21 30.18
C LYS A 50 6.88 28.64 30.51
N ALA A 51 6.21 28.01 29.56
CA ALA A 51 4.90 27.39 29.73
C ALA A 51 4.96 26.22 30.74
N HIS A 52 5.99 25.36 30.64
CA HIS A 52 6.21 24.28 31.60
C HIS A 52 6.47 24.82 33.02
N LYS A 53 7.32 25.85 33.16
CA LYS A 53 7.58 26.51 34.46
C LYS A 53 6.34 27.16 35.08
N ARG A 54 5.35 27.51 34.25
CA ARG A 54 4.05 28.07 34.68
C ARG A 54 2.99 27.00 34.86
N GLU A 55 3.36 25.72 34.82
CA GLU A 55 2.45 24.58 35.00
C GLU A 55 1.28 24.56 34.00
N ILE A 56 1.51 25.14 32.80
CA ILE A 56 0.54 25.08 31.69
C ILE A 56 0.40 23.64 31.19
N PHE A 57 1.49 22.86 31.28
CA PHE A 57 1.54 21.42 31.07
C PHE A 57 2.67 20.82 31.90
N TYR A 58 2.59 19.52 32.20
CA TYR A 58 3.54 18.78 33.02
C TYR A 58 4.40 17.83 32.18
N ALA A 59 5.32 17.12 32.82
CA ALA A 59 6.09 16.09 32.13
C ALA A 59 5.16 14.99 31.56
N PRO A 60 5.53 14.37 30.42
CA PRO A 60 4.78 13.24 29.89
C PRO A 60 4.88 12.04 30.86
N ASP A 61 3.77 11.32 31.05
CA ASP A 61 3.72 10.09 31.84
C ASP A 61 4.26 8.85 31.10
N MET A 62 4.36 8.95 29.76
CA MET A 62 4.77 7.86 28.85
C MET A 62 3.78 6.69 28.79
N ASP A 63 2.52 6.94 29.16
CA ASP A 63 1.44 5.93 29.16
C ASP A 63 0.49 6.04 27.96
N CYS A 64 0.67 7.04 27.09
CA CYS A 64 -0.16 7.24 25.90
C CYS A 64 0.63 7.78 24.69
N ALA A 65 0.06 7.62 23.49
CA ALA A 65 0.66 8.04 22.22
C ALA A 65 1.05 9.54 22.22
N ASN A 66 0.19 10.42 22.76
CA ASN A 66 0.47 11.86 22.86
C ASN A 66 1.76 12.15 23.66
N CYS A 67 1.99 11.41 24.74
CA CYS A 67 3.17 11.56 25.58
C CYS A 67 4.44 11.08 24.87
N TYR A 68 4.38 9.96 24.14
CA TYR A 68 5.48 9.49 23.31
C TYR A 68 5.82 10.46 22.17
N ASP A 69 4.81 10.95 21.47
CA ASP A 69 4.94 11.95 20.40
C ASP A 69 5.63 13.21 20.93
N PHE A 70 5.14 13.76 22.03
CA PHE A 70 5.76 14.94 22.63
C PHE A 70 7.22 14.69 23.00
N TYR A 71 7.52 13.59 23.70
CA TYR A 71 8.89 13.27 24.07
C TYR A 71 9.80 13.19 22.84
N TYR A 72 9.34 12.53 21.77
CA TYR A 72 10.09 12.40 20.53
C TYR A 72 10.32 13.75 19.83
N TYR A 73 9.26 14.53 19.58
CA TYR A 73 9.37 15.80 18.87
C TYR A 73 10.09 16.87 19.70
N PHE A 74 9.89 16.89 21.02
CA PHE A 74 10.61 17.80 21.90
C PHE A 74 12.12 17.50 21.91
N ARG A 75 12.51 16.22 21.96
CA ARG A 75 13.92 15.82 21.80
C ARG A 75 14.48 16.28 20.46
N LEU A 76 13.72 16.09 19.38
CA LEU A 76 14.13 16.49 18.03
C LEU A 76 14.27 18.01 17.90
N LEU A 77 13.36 18.78 18.50
CA LEU A 77 13.47 20.24 18.61
C LEU A 77 14.74 20.66 19.34
N ASN A 78 15.07 20.02 20.46
CA ASN A 78 16.29 20.30 21.20
C ASN A 78 17.55 20.01 20.38
N GLU A 79 17.56 18.91 19.62
CA GLU A 79 18.67 18.57 18.72
C GLU A 79 18.86 19.65 17.63
N VAL A 80 17.77 20.13 17.03
CA VAL A 80 17.81 21.20 16.00
C VAL A 80 18.30 22.52 16.61
N VAL A 81 17.70 22.94 17.73
CA VAL A 81 18.07 24.19 18.42
C VAL A 81 19.53 24.17 18.89
N SER A 82 20.02 23.01 19.31
CA SER A 82 21.40 22.84 19.75
C SER A 82 22.38 22.63 18.59
N LYS A 83 21.92 22.60 17.34
CA LYS A 83 22.71 22.31 16.13
C LYS A 83 23.41 20.94 16.16
N ASN A 84 22.80 19.98 16.85
CA ASN A 84 23.30 18.60 16.97
C ASN A 84 22.86 17.70 15.80
N ILE A 85 22.03 18.21 14.89
CA ILE A 85 21.50 17.47 13.75
C ILE A 85 21.46 18.37 12.50
N THR A 86 21.70 17.79 11.33
CA THR A 86 21.53 18.51 10.05
C THR A 86 20.06 18.52 9.61
N VAL A 87 19.74 19.37 8.63
CA VAL A 87 18.38 19.41 8.05
C VAL A 87 18.04 18.07 7.38
N GLU A 88 19.00 17.43 6.73
CA GLU A 88 18.82 16.12 6.10
C GLU A 88 18.46 15.06 7.13
N ASN A 89 19.20 14.97 8.24
CA ASN A 89 18.88 14.01 9.30
C ASN A 89 17.55 14.33 10.00
N LEU A 90 17.16 15.61 10.10
CA LEU A 90 15.83 16.00 10.57
C LEU A 90 14.73 15.45 9.66
N ILE A 91 14.88 15.60 8.34
CA ILE A 91 13.92 15.08 7.35
C ILE A 91 13.78 13.56 7.48
N GLU A 92 14.89 12.84 7.60
CA GLU A 92 14.91 11.39 7.81
C GLU A 92 14.15 10.99 9.08
N LYS A 93 14.45 11.63 10.21
CA LYS A 93 13.78 11.36 11.50
C LYS A 93 12.29 11.67 11.48
N LEU A 94 11.88 12.75 10.81
CA LEU A 94 10.46 13.08 10.62
C LEU A 94 9.77 12.02 9.75
N GLN A 95 10.44 11.55 8.69
CA GLN A 95 9.90 10.51 7.81
C GLN A 95 9.72 9.16 8.53
N PHE A 96 10.67 8.76 9.38
CA PHE A 96 10.51 7.56 10.21
C PHE A 96 9.32 7.68 11.16
N CYS A 97 9.13 8.83 11.80
CA CYS A 97 7.99 9.05 12.70
C CYS A 97 6.65 8.95 11.96
N LYS A 98 6.56 9.56 10.76
CA LYS A 98 5.36 9.45 9.92
C LYS A 98 5.03 8.01 9.56
N LYS A 99 6.03 7.21 9.21
CA LYS A 99 5.87 5.78 8.93
C LYS A 99 5.36 5.03 10.16
N ALA A 100 5.93 5.28 11.35
CA ALA A 100 5.49 4.67 12.60
C ALA A 100 4.02 5.00 12.91
N LYS A 101 3.65 6.29 12.89
CA LYS A 101 2.25 6.74 13.09
C LYS A 101 1.27 6.10 12.10
N ALA A 102 1.66 5.94 10.84
CA ALA A 102 0.83 5.29 9.83
C ALA A 102 0.65 3.79 10.10
N GLN A 103 1.69 3.11 10.61
CA GLN A 103 1.61 1.72 11.04
C GLN A 103 0.74 1.54 12.28
N ASP A 104 0.84 2.45 13.25
CA ASP A 104 -0.01 2.45 14.44
C ASP A 104 -1.49 2.60 14.04
N ALA A 105 -1.80 3.52 13.12
CA ALA A 105 -3.16 3.67 12.59
C ALA A 105 -3.68 2.39 11.91
N ILE A 106 -2.82 1.65 11.18
CA ILE A 106 -3.20 0.35 10.62
C ILE A 106 -3.54 -0.63 11.75
N ILE A 107 -2.71 -0.71 12.79
CA ILE A 107 -2.91 -1.61 13.93
C ILE A 107 -4.20 -1.27 14.69
N ASP A 108 -4.49 0.01 14.90
CA ASP A 108 -5.72 0.47 15.57
C ASP A 108 -6.99 0.04 14.82
N HIS A 109 -6.91 -0.03 13.48
CA HIS A 109 -8.01 -0.47 12.63
C HIS A 109 -8.01 -1.98 12.32
N LEU A 110 -6.99 -2.73 12.76
CA LEU A 110 -6.99 -4.20 12.69
C LEU A 110 -8.03 -4.76 13.66
N ARG A 111 -9.27 -4.89 13.18
CA ARG A 111 -10.30 -5.64 13.90
C ARG A 111 -9.95 -7.13 13.84
N GLY A 112 -10.14 -7.83 14.97
CA GLY A 112 -9.93 -9.28 15.08
C GLY A 112 -10.73 -10.08 14.05
N PRO A 113 -10.46 -11.39 13.90
CA PRO A 113 -11.05 -12.20 12.84
C PRO A 113 -12.58 -12.09 12.85
N LEU A 114 -13.12 -11.54 11.77
CA LEU A 114 -14.57 -11.47 11.57
C LEU A 114 -15.11 -12.90 11.47
N ASN A 115 -16.06 -13.21 12.37
CA ASN A 115 -16.72 -14.49 12.54
C ASN A 115 -17.35 -15.02 11.23
N ASN A 116 -17.19 -16.34 11.02
CA ASN A 116 -17.95 -17.26 10.15
C ASN A 116 -18.57 -16.66 8.87
N LEU A 117 -17.76 -16.48 7.83
CA LEU A 117 -18.30 -16.60 6.48
C LEU A 117 -18.73 -18.05 6.28
N ASP A 118 -20.00 -18.26 5.92
CA ASP A 118 -20.48 -19.53 5.38
C ASP A 118 -19.89 -19.72 3.98
N LEU A 119 -18.63 -20.15 3.95
CA LEU A 119 -17.87 -20.38 2.72
C LEU A 119 -18.16 -21.79 2.23
N GLN A 120 -18.68 -21.88 1.01
CA GLN A 120 -18.89 -23.15 0.33
C GLN A 120 -17.66 -23.44 -0.54
N PRO A 121 -16.95 -24.57 -0.36
CA PRO A 121 -15.77 -24.86 -1.18
C PRO A 121 -16.09 -24.93 -2.67
N SER A 122 -15.21 -24.38 -3.52
CA SER A 122 -15.29 -24.54 -4.97
C SER A 122 -14.57 -25.81 -5.42
N SER A 123 -14.98 -26.34 -6.57
CA SER A 123 -14.29 -27.45 -7.25
C SER A 123 -13.12 -27.00 -8.14
N LEU A 124 -12.97 -25.68 -8.33
CA LEU A 124 -11.91 -25.13 -9.16
C LEU A 124 -10.53 -25.39 -8.56
N LYS A 125 -9.56 -25.65 -9.44
CA LYS A 125 -8.15 -25.73 -9.08
C LYS A 125 -7.45 -24.43 -9.42
N MET A 126 -6.72 -23.89 -8.46
CA MET A 126 -6.11 -22.56 -8.55
C MET A 126 -5.12 -22.44 -9.71
N GLU A 127 -4.37 -23.50 -10.01
CA GLU A 127 -3.45 -23.56 -11.16
C GLU A 127 -4.13 -23.50 -12.54
N ASN A 128 -5.46 -23.58 -12.57
CA ASN A 128 -6.27 -23.43 -13.79
C ASN A 128 -7.10 -22.14 -13.80
N CYS A 129 -7.03 -21.35 -12.73
CA CYS A 129 -7.83 -20.15 -12.59
C CYS A 129 -7.23 -18.96 -13.33
N ILE A 130 -8.11 -18.04 -13.72
CA ILE A 130 -7.78 -16.76 -14.33
C ILE A 130 -8.12 -15.67 -13.33
N TYR A 131 -7.14 -14.83 -13.01
CA TYR A 131 -7.35 -13.66 -12.18
C TYR A 131 -7.40 -12.41 -13.06
N PHE A 132 -8.57 -11.79 -13.14
CA PHE A 132 -8.77 -10.54 -13.86
C PHE A 132 -8.52 -9.36 -12.94
N ASP A 133 -7.67 -8.43 -13.34
CA ASP A 133 -7.59 -7.11 -12.71
C ASP A 133 -8.93 -6.36 -12.87
N PHE A 134 -9.21 -5.40 -11.99
CA PHE A 134 -10.48 -4.68 -11.94
C PHE A 134 -10.81 -3.92 -13.24
N ASN A 135 -9.79 -3.45 -13.96
CA ASN A 135 -9.95 -2.79 -15.26
C ASN A 135 -10.44 -3.71 -16.40
N ILE A 136 -10.33 -5.03 -16.24
CA ILE A 136 -10.83 -6.00 -17.23
C ILE A 136 -12.35 -6.03 -17.22
N TYR A 137 -12.98 -5.93 -16.05
CA TYR A 137 -14.44 -5.92 -15.91
C TYR A 137 -15.08 -4.73 -16.64
N ASP A 138 -14.44 -3.57 -16.62
CA ASP A 138 -14.87 -2.39 -17.41
C ASP A 138 -14.87 -2.67 -18.92
N SER A 139 -13.92 -3.48 -19.39
CA SER A 139 -13.84 -3.86 -20.80
C SER A 139 -14.91 -4.87 -21.17
N ILE A 140 -15.14 -5.86 -20.30
CA ILE A 140 -16.24 -6.83 -20.47
C ILE A 140 -17.59 -6.11 -20.57
N GLU A 141 -17.81 -5.11 -19.72
CA GLU A 141 -19.03 -4.29 -19.70
C GLU A 141 -19.19 -3.46 -20.97
N LYS A 142 -18.15 -2.73 -21.40
CA LYS A 142 -18.20 -1.83 -22.55
C LYS A 142 -18.23 -2.55 -23.90
N GLU A 143 -17.51 -3.66 -24.00
CA GLU A 143 -17.34 -4.43 -25.24
C GLU A 143 -18.37 -5.57 -25.36
N GLY A 144 -19.19 -5.80 -24.32
CA GLY A 144 -20.25 -6.81 -24.34
C GLY A 144 -19.74 -8.26 -24.36
N LEU A 145 -18.59 -8.51 -23.72
CA LEU A 145 -17.86 -9.79 -23.84
C LEU A 145 -18.30 -10.86 -22.83
N LEU A 146 -19.38 -10.62 -22.09
CA LEU A 146 -19.81 -11.50 -21.00
C LEU A 146 -20.02 -12.97 -21.45
N SER A 147 -20.56 -13.18 -22.65
CA SER A 147 -20.80 -14.53 -23.18
C SER A 147 -19.52 -15.30 -23.49
N LEU A 148 -18.39 -14.61 -23.67
CA LEU A 148 -17.09 -15.23 -23.97
C LEU A 148 -16.31 -15.59 -22.70
N VAL A 149 -16.62 -14.95 -21.56
CA VAL A 149 -15.87 -15.15 -20.30
C VAL A 149 -16.61 -16.01 -19.28
N LYS A 150 -17.93 -16.17 -19.40
CA LYS A 150 -18.76 -16.88 -18.41
C LYS A 150 -18.42 -18.36 -18.22
N ASP A 151 -17.78 -19.00 -19.19
CA ASP A 151 -17.43 -20.43 -19.17
C ASP A 151 -15.95 -20.64 -18.78
N LEU A 152 -15.23 -19.57 -18.42
CA LEU A 152 -13.85 -19.61 -17.96
C LEU A 152 -13.79 -19.74 -16.44
N ASN A 153 -12.70 -20.34 -15.93
CA ASN A 153 -12.42 -20.47 -14.50
C ASN A 153 -11.92 -19.15 -13.89
N VAL A 154 -12.70 -18.07 -13.98
CA VAL A 154 -12.34 -16.76 -13.43
C VAL A 154 -12.67 -16.70 -11.95
N VAL A 155 -11.74 -16.16 -11.16
CA VAL A 155 -11.95 -15.92 -9.72
C VAL A 155 -11.93 -14.43 -9.40
N TYR A 156 -12.68 -14.01 -8.39
CA TYR A 156 -12.57 -12.67 -7.80
C TYR A 156 -12.04 -12.75 -6.38
N SER A 157 -11.60 -11.62 -5.83
CA SER A 157 -11.09 -11.48 -4.47
C SER A 157 -11.79 -10.32 -3.76
N PRO A 158 -11.67 -10.19 -2.42
CA PRO A 158 -12.23 -9.05 -1.69
C PRO A 158 -11.79 -7.69 -2.23
N ILE A 159 -10.60 -7.62 -2.82
CA ILE A 159 -9.99 -6.41 -3.38
C ILE A 159 -10.82 -5.80 -4.50
N HIS A 160 -11.40 -6.64 -5.35
CA HIS A 160 -12.31 -6.18 -6.40
C HIS A 160 -13.47 -5.38 -5.81
N LEU A 161 -13.94 -5.78 -4.62
CA LEU A 161 -15.09 -5.15 -3.98
C LEU A 161 -14.69 -3.94 -3.14
N GLU A 162 -13.46 -3.87 -2.65
CA GLU A 162 -12.88 -2.62 -2.15
C GLU A 162 -12.85 -1.55 -3.25
N GLU A 163 -12.43 -1.91 -4.45
CA GLU A 163 -12.46 -1.00 -5.60
C GLU A 163 -13.88 -0.60 -5.98
N VAL A 164 -14.86 -1.52 -5.94
CA VAL A 164 -16.28 -1.18 -6.09
C VAL A 164 -16.73 -0.18 -5.02
N ALA A 165 -16.36 -0.37 -3.76
CA ALA A 165 -16.78 0.50 -2.66
C ALA A 165 -16.32 1.95 -2.84
N ARG A 166 -15.17 2.13 -3.52
CA ARG A 166 -14.58 3.43 -3.85
C ARG A 166 -15.13 4.08 -5.11
N MET A 167 -15.90 3.37 -5.94
CA MET A 167 -16.52 3.97 -7.14
C MET A 167 -17.49 5.07 -6.72
N GLY A 168 -17.44 6.26 -7.32
CA GLY A 168 -18.35 7.36 -6.92
C GLY A 168 -19.83 7.13 -7.27
N ASP A 169 -20.13 6.27 -8.24
CA ASP A 169 -21.48 6.16 -8.83
C ASP A 169 -22.24 4.88 -8.46
N LYS A 170 -23.43 5.03 -7.87
CA LYS A 170 -24.24 3.90 -7.37
C LYS A 170 -24.72 2.95 -8.48
N PRO A 171 -25.29 3.40 -9.61
CA PRO A 171 -25.60 2.53 -10.75
C PRO A 171 -24.40 1.73 -11.25
N HIS A 172 -23.23 2.35 -11.42
CA HIS A 172 -22.04 1.65 -11.88
C HIS A 172 -21.53 0.62 -10.85
N ARG A 173 -21.67 0.88 -9.54
CA ARG A 173 -21.38 -0.15 -8.51
C ARG A 173 -22.24 -1.39 -8.65
N LYS A 174 -23.55 -1.20 -8.86
CA LYS A 174 -24.49 -2.32 -9.03
C LYS A 174 -24.18 -3.11 -10.31
N LEU A 175 -23.89 -2.40 -11.41
CA LEU A 175 -23.44 -3.03 -12.64
C LEU A 175 -22.18 -3.86 -12.40
N ARG A 176 -21.15 -3.27 -11.80
CA ARG A 176 -19.86 -3.93 -11.56
C ARG A 176 -19.99 -5.20 -10.71
N LYS A 177 -20.74 -5.15 -9.60
CA LYS A 177 -21.01 -6.34 -8.78
C LYS A 177 -21.69 -7.44 -9.58
N ASN A 178 -22.72 -7.10 -10.35
CA ASN A 178 -23.40 -8.06 -11.22
C ASN A 178 -22.47 -8.65 -12.29
N THR A 179 -21.57 -7.85 -12.85
CA THR A 179 -20.56 -8.33 -13.80
C THR A 179 -19.64 -9.33 -13.11
N ILE A 180 -19.10 -9.00 -11.92
CA ILE A 180 -18.23 -9.90 -11.15
C ILE A 180 -18.94 -11.23 -10.86
N THR A 181 -20.18 -11.20 -10.36
CA THR A 181 -21.00 -12.39 -10.13
C THR A 181 -21.09 -13.27 -11.38
N LYS A 182 -21.43 -12.69 -12.54
CA LYS A 182 -21.64 -13.46 -13.77
C LYS A 182 -20.35 -13.96 -14.43
N VAL A 183 -19.25 -13.22 -14.29
CA VAL A 183 -17.95 -13.58 -14.86
C VAL A 183 -17.27 -14.68 -14.04
N THR A 184 -17.42 -14.63 -12.72
CA THR A 184 -16.71 -15.54 -11.81
C THR A 184 -17.55 -16.71 -11.32
N ASP A 185 -18.85 -16.73 -11.64
CA ASP A 185 -19.82 -17.66 -11.04
C ASP A 185 -19.68 -17.73 -9.51
N ASN A 186 -19.47 -16.56 -8.90
CA ASN A 186 -19.24 -16.39 -7.46
C ASN A 186 -17.99 -17.10 -6.91
N ASN A 187 -17.04 -17.53 -7.74
CA ASN A 187 -15.78 -18.10 -7.27
C ASN A 187 -14.86 -17.03 -6.68
N LEU A 188 -14.79 -17.03 -5.35
CA LEU A 188 -13.97 -16.18 -4.50
C LEU A 188 -12.64 -16.87 -4.19
N ILE A 189 -11.52 -16.25 -4.53
CA ILE A 189 -10.21 -16.57 -3.96
C ILE A 189 -10.01 -15.75 -2.67
N ILE A 190 -9.67 -16.43 -1.59
CA ILE A 190 -9.41 -15.82 -0.29
C ILE A 190 -8.25 -16.52 0.43
N GLN A 191 -7.47 -15.77 1.20
CA GLN A 191 -6.48 -16.36 2.10
C GLN A 191 -7.16 -16.72 3.43
N MET A 192 -7.11 -18.00 3.78
CA MET A 192 -7.54 -18.54 5.07
C MET A 192 -6.29 -19.03 5.80
N GLN A 193 -5.91 -18.35 6.89
CA GLN A 193 -4.65 -18.61 7.60
C GLN A 193 -3.44 -18.53 6.63
N ASP A 194 -2.77 -19.65 6.38
CA ASP A 194 -1.60 -19.78 5.50
C ASP A 194 -1.90 -20.60 4.24
N VAL A 195 -3.15 -20.61 3.77
CA VAL A 195 -3.51 -21.20 2.48
C VAL A 195 -4.42 -20.28 1.68
N PHE A 196 -4.24 -20.27 0.36
CA PHE A 196 -5.26 -19.73 -0.54
C PHE A 196 -6.25 -20.82 -0.87
N GLU A 197 -7.53 -20.49 -0.79
CA GLU A 197 -8.63 -21.38 -1.11
C GLU A 197 -9.62 -20.68 -2.04
N ILE A 198 -10.34 -21.49 -2.81
CA ILE A 198 -11.42 -21.02 -3.68
C ILE A 198 -12.74 -21.47 -3.08
N HIS A 199 -13.62 -20.51 -2.86
CA HIS A 199 -14.95 -20.73 -2.30
C HIS A 199 -16.01 -20.11 -3.22
N ILE A 200 -17.24 -20.58 -3.15
CA ILE A 200 -18.40 -20.01 -3.81
C ILE A 200 -19.06 -19.06 -2.82
N GLN A 201 -19.03 -17.77 -3.13
CA GLN A 201 -19.62 -16.74 -2.29
C GLN A 201 -20.13 -15.57 -3.15
N ASP A 202 -21.36 -15.14 -2.87
CA ASP A 202 -21.95 -13.97 -3.52
C ASP A 202 -21.12 -12.70 -3.25
N PRO A 203 -20.65 -11.97 -4.29
CA PRO A 203 -19.98 -10.69 -4.15
C PRO A 203 -20.74 -9.69 -3.27
N GLU A 204 -22.07 -9.67 -3.24
CA GLU A 204 -22.80 -8.74 -2.37
C GLU A 204 -22.45 -8.93 -0.89
N LYS A 205 -22.33 -10.18 -0.43
CA LYS A 205 -21.97 -10.49 0.97
C LYS A 205 -20.53 -10.08 1.30
N ILE A 206 -19.61 -10.24 0.35
CA ILE A 206 -18.22 -9.78 0.53
C ILE A 206 -18.14 -8.25 0.51
N TYR A 207 -18.97 -7.60 -0.31
CA TYR A 207 -19.02 -6.14 -0.40
C TYR A 207 -19.46 -5.50 0.92
N GLU A 208 -20.48 -6.06 1.59
CA GLU A 208 -20.91 -5.61 2.92
C GLU A 208 -19.75 -5.66 3.92
N ARG A 209 -18.99 -6.77 3.94
CA ARG A 209 -17.80 -6.91 4.81
C ARG A 209 -16.70 -5.91 4.48
N VAL A 210 -16.50 -5.61 3.20
CA VAL A 210 -15.52 -4.61 2.77
C VAL A 210 -15.86 -3.24 3.33
N LEU A 211 -17.14 -2.87 3.39
CA LEU A 211 -17.56 -1.58 3.94
C LEU A 211 -17.17 -1.42 5.42
N ASP A 212 -17.19 -2.51 6.19
CA ASP A 212 -16.79 -2.51 7.60
C ASP A 212 -15.28 -2.29 7.83
N ASN A 213 -14.46 -2.45 6.78
CA ASN A 213 -13.01 -2.37 6.84
C ASN A 213 -12.43 -1.18 6.05
N LEU A 214 -13.27 -0.22 5.62
CA LEU A 214 -12.80 0.93 4.82
C LEU A 214 -11.75 1.79 5.53
N GLU A 215 -11.85 1.94 6.85
CA GLU A 215 -10.88 2.71 7.65
C GLU A 215 -9.49 2.05 7.61
N LEU A 216 -9.43 0.71 7.69
CA LEU A 216 -8.20 -0.05 7.55
C LEU A 216 -7.60 0.12 6.15
N SER A 217 -8.42 0.01 5.11
CA SER A 217 -7.97 0.23 3.74
C SER A 217 -7.45 1.67 3.54
N ASP A 218 -8.09 2.67 4.16
CA ASP A 218 -7.62 4.06 4.11
C ASP A 218 -6.30 4.26 4.85
N ALA A 219 -6.10 3.61 6.01
CA ALA A 219 -4.84 3.64 6.74
C ALA A 219 -3.69 3.00 5.92
N LEU A 220 -3.95 1.85 5.27
CA LEU A 220 -3.00 1.19 4.37
C LEU A 220 -2.64 2.09 3.17
N GLU A 221 -3.60 2.82 2.60
CA GLU A 221 -3.34 3.81 1.56
C GLU A 221 -2.43 4.96 2.04
N GLN A 222 -2.66 5.48 3.25
CA GLN A 222 -1.83 6.56 3.79
C GLN A 222 -0.39 6.11 4.07
N ASP A 223 -0.19 4.93 4.67
CA ASP A 223 1.15 4.37 4.89
C ASP A 223 1.96 4.29 3.60
N ARG A 224 1.34 3.85 2.49
CA ARG A 224 2.01 3.81 1.19
C ARG A 224 2.31 5.18 0.62
N LEU A 225 1.40 6.15 0.77
CA LEU A 225 1.63 7.53 0.35
C LEU A 225 2.85 8.13 1.06
N ILE A 226 2.98 7.85 2.35
CA ILE A 226 4.14 8.27 3.15
C ILE A 226 5.41 7.61 2.63
N LYS A 227 5.41 6.28 2.47
CA LYS A 227 6.56 5.51 1.97
C LYS A 227 6.99 5.89 0.56
N ALA A 228 6.08 6.40 -0.29
CA ALA A 228 6.43 6.83 -1.63
C ALA A 228 7.40 8.03 -1.67
N ASN A 229 7.55 8.75 -0.55
CA ASN A 229 8.54 9.81 -0.37
C ASN A 229 9.94 9.28 0.00
N ASP A 230 10.06 8.02 0.43
CA ASP A 230 11.33 7.40 0.82
C ASP A 230 12.37 7.50 -0.30
N ARG A 231 11.95 7.42 -1.56
CA ARG A 231 12.83 7.66 -2.71
C ARG A 231 13.59 8.98 -2.64
N ASN A 232 12.88 10.08 -2.36
CA ASN A 232 13.50 11.41 -2.40
C ASN A 232 14.34 11.70 -1.15
N ILE A 233 14.08 10.96 -0.07
CA ILE A 233 14.70 11.15 1.24
C ILE A 233 15.90 10.19 1.39
N PHE A 234 15.67 8.89 1.28
CA PHE A 234 16.67 7.85 1.55
C PHE A 234 17.35 7.30 0.30
N PHE A 235 16.70 7.33 -0.87
CA PHE A 235 17.18 6.62 -2.07
C PHE A 235 17.45 7.52 -3.27
N LYS A 236 17.66 8.82 -3.04
CA LYS A 236 17.81 9.79 -4.14
C LYS A 236 18.99 9.43 -5.04
N GLU A 237 20.14 9.09 -4.44
CA GLU A 237 21.35 8.72 -5.17
C GLU A 237 21.16 7.43 -5.97
N ILE A 238 20.55 6.40 -5.37
CA ILE A 238 20.25 5.13 -6.04
C ILE A 238 19.30 5.38 -7.21
N TYR A 239 18.23 6.14 -6.99
CA TYR A 239 17.29 6.50 -8.04
C TYR A 239 17.99 7.25 -9.19
N GLU A 240 18.79 8.27 -8.89
CA GLU A 240 19.51 9.06 -9.90
C GLU A 240 20.51 8.21 -10.70
N LYS A 241 21.16 7.24 -10.05
CA LYS A 241 22.08 6.28 -10.67
C LYS A 241 21.38 5.41 -11.72
N TYR A 242 20.15 4.95 -11.47
CA TYR A 242 19.49 3.97 -12.33
C TYR A 242 18.40 4.55 -13.25
N ARG A 243 17.90 5.78 -13.00
CA ARG A 243 16.77 6.35 -13.76
C ARG A 243 16.96 6.42 -15.28
N GLN A 244 18.21 6.49 -15.75
CA GLN A 244 18.53 6.58 -17.18
C GLN A 244 18.69 5.21 -17.86
N HIS A 245 18.77 4.14 -17.07
CA HIS A 245 19.13 2.79 -17.53
C HIS A 245 18.03 1.75 -17.33
N LEU A 246 16.87 2.15 -16.82
CA LEU A 246 15.74 1.26 -16.59
C LEU A 246 14.66 1.49 -17.66
N HIS A 247 14.69 0.65 -18.70
CA HIS A 247 13.70 0.59 -19.77
C HIS A 247 12.71 -0.58 -19.59
N PHE A 248 11.66 -0.61 -20.42
CA PHE A 248 10.48 -1.48 -20.28
C PHE A 248 10.77 -2.98 -20.35
N MET A 249 11.85 -3.36 -21.01
CA MET A 249 12.24 -4.76 -21.22
C MET A 249 13.36 -5.22 -20.29
N ASP A 250 13.91 -4.33 -19.46
CA ASP A 250 15.10 -4.65 -18.68
C ASP A 250 14.75 -5.56 -17.51
N ASP A 251 15.63 -6.50 -17.22
CA ASP A 251 15.55 -7.30 -16.00
C ASP A 251 16.06 -6.47 -14.82
N VAL A 252 15.14 -5.80 -14.13
CA VAL A 252 15.49 -4.83 -13.07
C VAL A 252 16.38 -5.46 -12.01
N PHE A 253 16.11 -6.72 -11.67
CA PHE A 253 16.82 -7.46 -10.63
C PHE A 253 18.22 -7.93 -11.05
N ASN A 254 18.54 -7.83 -12.34
CA ASN A 254 19.89 -8.04 -12.87
C ASN A 254 20.60 -6.72 -13.23
N THR A 255 19.84 -5.64 -13.53
CA THR A 255 20.40 -4.32 -13.83
C THR A 255 20.82 -3.56 -12.57
N VAL A 256 20.02 -3.63 -11.50
CA VAL A 256 20.29 -2.94 -10.23
C VAL A 256 21.17 -3.81 -9.34
N SER A 257 22.17 -3.21 -8.70
CA SER A 257 23.07 -3.97 -7.83
C SER A 257 22.31 -4.51 -6.62
N TRP A 258 22.66 -5.72 -6.16
CA TRP A 258 22.01 -6.29 -4.98
C TRP A 258 22.34 -5.51 -3.70
N GLU A 259 23.46 -4.78 -3.66
CA GLU A 259 23.75 -3.86 -2.56
C GLU A 259 22.70 -2.74 -2.49
N ASP A 260 22.37 -2.11 -3.62
CA ASP A 260 21.38 -1.04 -3.69
C ASP A 260 19.96 -1.57 -3.46
N ILE A 261 19.64 -2.75 -4.00
CA ILE A 261 18.36 -3.44 -3.70
C ILE A 261 18.28 -3.74 -2.20
N GLY A 262 19.33 -4.31 -1.60
CA GLY A 262 19.39 -4.64 -0.18
C GLY A 262 19.19 -3.42 0.71
N LYS A 263 19.76 -2.26 0.36
CA LYS A 263 19.50 -1.00 1.05
C LYS A 263 18.02 -0.62 1.00
N MET A 264 17.39 -0.67 -0.17
CA MET A 264 15.96 -0.35 -0.31
C MET A 264 15.06 -1.34 0.45
N LEU A 265 15.38 -2.63 0.41
CA LEU A 265 14.66 -3.67 1.15
C LEU A 265 14.77 -3.47 2.67
N PHE A 266 15.98 -3.19 3.18
CA PHE A 266 16.23 -2.96 4.61
C PHE A 266 15.39 -1.82 5.17
N PHE A 267 15.37 -0.66 4.49
CA PHE A 267 14.55 0.50 4.89
C PHE A 267 13.03 0.25 4.73
N GLY A 268 12.66 -0.75 3.92
CA GLY A 268 11.30 -1.29 3.82
C GLY A 268 10.96 -2.33 4.88
N GLY A 269 11.91 -2.70 5.75
CA GLY A 269 11.74 -3.72 6.79
C GLY A 269 11.90 -5.17 6.30
N CYS A 270 12.52 -5.37 5.13
CA CYS A 270 12.77 -6.68 4.54
C CYS A 270 14.25 -7.06 4.64
N TYR A 271 14.54 -8.21 5.24
CA TYR A 271 15.91 -8.71 5.49
C TYR A 271 16.27 -9.92 4.62
N LEU A 272 15.47 -10.18 3.59
CA LEU A 272 15.67 -11.32 2.69
C LEU A 272 16.87 -11.10 1.77
N GLY A 273 17.69 -12.13 1.63
CA GLY A 273 18.70 -12.23 0.59
C GLY A 273 18.07 -12.55 -0.77
N LYS A 274 18.88 -12.50 -1.83
CA LYS A 274 18.41 -12.68 -3.22
C LYS A 274 17.67 -14.00 -3.41
N GLU A 275 18.25 -15.09 -2.93
CA GLU A 275 17.69 -16.44 -3.08
C GLU A 275 16.45 -16.66 -2.19
N ASP A 276 16.32 -15.91 -1.09
CA ASP A 276 15.16 -16.03 -0.20
C ASP A 276 13.86 -15.52 -0.84
N PHE A 277 13.92 -14.84 -1.99
CA PHE A 277 12.73 -14.44 -2.73
C PHE A 277 12.12 -15.58 -3.56
N LYS A 278 12.86 -16.66 -3.81
CA LYS A 278 12.39 -17.79 -4.62
C LYS A 278 11.25 -18.54 -3.94
N VAL A 279 10.13 -18.69 -4.63
CA VAL A 279 8.94 -19.37 -4.13
C VAL A 279 9.08 -20.86 -4.40
N GLU A 280 9.06 -21.64 -3.33
CA GLU A 280 9.04 -23.09 -3.40
C GLU A 280 7.62 -23.60 -3.11
N LYS A 281 7.06 -24.34 -4.06
CA LYS A 281 5.72 -24.93 -3.93
C LYS A 281 5.65 -25.78 -2.65
N ASN A 282 4.63 -25.56 -1.83
CA ASN A 282 4.37 -26.22 -0.53
C ASN A 282 5.35 -25.88 0.60
N LYS A 283 6.32 -24.97 0.41
CA LYS A 283 7.20 -24.49 1.49
C LYS A 283 7.00 -23.02 1.81
N THR A 284 6.75 -22.20 0.79
CA THR A 284 6.51 -20.77 0.99
C THR A 284 5.04 -20.54 1.30
N THR A 285 4.75 -19.88 2.43
CA THR A 285 3.37 -19.56 2.82
C THR A 285 2.81 -18.39 2.01
N PRO A 286 1.48 -18.26 1.88
CA PRO A 286 0.84 -17.07 1.35
C PRO A 286 1.29 -15.76 1.99
N GLY A 287 1.51 -15.76 3.31
CA GLY A 287 2.03 -14.60 4.03
C GLY A 287 3.45 -14.21 3.60
N GLU A 288 4.31 -15.20 3.36
CA GLU A 288 5.66 -14.97 2.84
C GLU A 288 5.65 -14.49 1.39
N ILE A 289 4.80 -15.08 0.53
CA ILE A 289 4.60 -14.61 -0.85
C ILE A 289 4.16 -13.15 -0.83
N LEU A 290 3.19 -12.80 0.02
CA LEU A 290 2.72 -11.44 0.18
C LEU A 290 3.84 -10.50 0.59
N HIS A 291 4.58 -10.82 1.65
CA HIS A 291 5.70 -10.00 2.13
C HIS A 291 6.76 -9.78 1.03
N ARG A 292 7.08 -10.81 0.26
CA ARG A 292 8.03 -10.74 -0.87
C ARG A 292 7.51 -9.84 -1.99
N ILE A 293 6.26 -10.01 -2.44
CA ILE A 293 5.65 -9.16 -3.47
C ILE A 293 5.63 -7.70 -3.00
N TYR A 294 5.21 -7.43 -1.75
CA TYR A 294 5.22 -6.09 -1.17
C TYR A 294 6.61 -5.46 -1.21
N SER A 295 7.63 -6.21 -0.78
CA SER A 295 9.00 -5.72 -0.67
C SER A 295 9.58 -5.39 -2.05
N LEU A 296 9.39 -6.27 -3.04
CA LEU A 296 9.86 -6.06 -4.41
C LEU A 296 9.10 -4.92 -5.10
N TYR A 297 7.78 -4.84 -4.92
CA TYR A 297 6.98 -3.78 -5.53
C TYR A 297 7.34 -2.39 -4.98
N ASN A 298 7.50 -2.27 -3.65
CA ASN A 298 7.94 -1.03 -3.02
C ASN A 298 9.35 -0.63 -3.48
N MET A 299 10.25 -1.60 -3.68
CA MET A 299 11.56 -1.35 -4.26
C MET A 299 11.45 -0.80 -5.70
N LEU A 300 10.61 -1.40 -6.55
CA LEU A 300 10.35 -0.89 -7.91
C LEU A 300 9.76 0.53 -7.90
N ASP A 301 8.89 0.85 -6.93
CA ASP A 301 8.35 2.21 -6.74
C ASP A 301 9.43 3.23 -6.37
N ASN A 302 10.38 2.83 -5.52
CA ASN A 302 11.54 3.65 -5.16
C ASN A 302 12.51 3.86 -6.32
N LEU A 303 12.59 2.94 -7.27
CA LEU A 303 13.30 3.14 -8.54
C LEU A 303 12.51 3.96 -9.57
N SER A 304 11.25 4.30 -9.29
CA SER A 304 10.30 4.83 -10.28
C SER A 304 10.10 3.94 -11.50
N PHE A 305 10.38 2.64 -11.39
CA PHE A 305 10.26 1.70 -12.49
C PHE A 305 8.79 1.61 -12.91
N PHE A 306 8.47 2.17 -14.07
CA PHE A 306 7.09 2.26 -14.60
C PHE A 306 6.10 2.87 -13.61
N ARG A 307 6.53 3.87 -12.84
CA ARG A 307 5.62 4.63 -12.02
C ARG A 307 4.77 5.51 -12.93
N ASP A 308 3.46 5.36 -12.84
CA ASP A 308 2.51 6.14 -13.63
C ASP A 308 2.72 7.65 -13.37
N ARG A 309 2.94 8.40 -14.46
CA ARG A 309 3.55 9.75 -14.47
C ARG A 309 2.57 10.86 -14.11
N ASN A 310 1.26 10.55 -14.03
CA ASN A 310 0.20 11.52 -13.79
C ASN A 310 -0.46 11.29 -12.43
N LYS A 311 0.17 11.70 -11.31
CA LYS A 311 -0.43 11.44 -9.98
C LYS A 311 -0.59 12.69 -9.11
N LYS A 312 -1.66 13.44 -9.36
CA LYS A 312 -2.35 14.20 -8.29
C LYS A 312 -3.22 13.21 -7.50
N GLY A 313 -2.95 13.00 -6.21
CA GLY A 313 -3.83 12.40 -5.19
C GLY A 313 -4.51 11.05 -5.48
N ARG A 314 -5.43 10.99 -6.45
CA ARG A 314 -6.26 9.81 -6.77
C ARG A 314 -5.48 8.61 -7.31
N ALA A 315 -4.41 8.84 -8.05
CA ALA A 315 -3.72 7.76 -8.76
C ALA A 315 -2.76 6.95 -7.86
N PHE A 316 -2.44 7.43 -6.65
CA PHE A 316 -1.72 6.63 -5.65
C PHE A 316 -2.62 5.59 -4.98
N LYS A 317 -3.93 5.86 -4.88
CA LYS A 317 -4.91 4.92 -4.31
C LYS A 317 -4.97 3.61 -5.11
N SER A 318 -4.80 3.68 -6.44
CA SER A 318 -4.72 2.50 -7.32
C SER A 318 -3.57 1.56 -6.98
N ALA A 319 -2.43 2.08 -6.50
CA ALA A 319 -1.23 1.27 -6.30
C ALA A 319 -1.34 0.29 -5.12
N VAL A 320 -2.21 0.57 -4.12
CA VAL A 320 -2.50 -0.36 -3.02
C VAL A 320 -3.08 -1.65 -3.57
N TYR A 321 -4.09 -1.48 -4.41
CA TYR A 321 -4.84 -2.55 -5.06
C TYR A 321 -4.01 -3.36 -6.04
N ASP A 322 -3.09 -2.72 -6.76
CA ASP A 322 -2.14 -3.41 -7.65
C ASP A 322 -1.39 -4.56 -6.93
N ILE A 323 -0.79 -4.31 -5.76
CA ILE A 323 -0.05 -5.34 -5.04
C ILE A 323 -0.97 -6.47 -4.57
N GLU A 324 -2.16 -6.12 -4.08
CA GLU A 324 -3.11 -7.12 -3.61
C GLU A 324 -3.66 -7.98 -4.76
N HIS A 325 -3.87 -7.39 -5.95
CA HIS A 325 -4.17 -8.16 -7.16
C HIS A 325 -3.04 -9.13 -7.50
N LEU A 326 -1.78 -8.69 -7.46
CA LEU A 326 -0.62 -9.56 -7.68
C LEU A 326 -0.55 -10.71 -6.67
N ARG A 327 -0.87 -10.45 -5.39
CA ARG A 327 -0.93 -11.48 -4.34
C ARG A 327 -1.90 -12.60 -4.70
N TYR A 328 -3.14 -12.27 -5.03
CA TYR A 328 -4.13 -13.29 -5.37
C TYR A 328 -3.80 -13.97 -6.70
N ALA A 329 -3.34 -13.19 -7.68
CA ALA A 329 -2.99 -13.70 -9.00
C ALA A 329 -1.78 -14.64 -8.99
N ALA A 330 -0.84 -14.51 -8.05
CA ALA A 330 0.37 -15.34 -7.94
C ALA A 330 0.12 -16.85 -7.80
N ASN A 331 -1.12 -17.26 -7.46
CA ASN A 331 -1.51 -18.67 -7.37
C ASN A 331 -2.32 -19.13 -8.59
N CYS A 332 -2.73 -18.21 -9.46
CA CYS A 332 -3.54 -18.47 -10.64
C CYS A 332 -2.67 -18.84 -11.84
N ARG A 333 -3.28 -19.42 -12.87
CA ARG A 333 -2.61 -19.68 -14.15
C ARG A 333 -2.25 -18.38 -14.86
N TYR A 334 -3.23 -17.47 -14.91
CA TYR A 334 -3.12 -16.21 -15.63
C TYR A 334 -3.47 -15.04 -14.73
N PHE A 335 -2.67 -13.98 -14.84
CA PHE A 335 -3.02 -12.64 -14.38
C PHE A 335 -3.30 -11.76 -15.59
N VAL A 336 -4.49 -11.18 -15.72
CA VAL A 336 -4.89 -10.40 -16.91
C VAL A 336 -5.18 -8.96 -16.50
N THR A 337 -4.53 -7.99 -17.14
CA THR A 337 -4.70 -6.56 -16.86
C THR A 337 -4.60 -5.69 -18.13
N LYS A 338 -5.24 -4.52 -18.13
CA LYS A 338 -5.06 -3.45 -19.12
C LYS A 338 -4.08 -2.37 -18.66
N ASP A 339 -3.49 -2.49 -17.47
CA ASP A 339 -2.44 -1.59 -17.02
C ASP A 339 -1.07 -2.12 -17.45
N GLU A 340 -0.43 -1.40 -18.37
CA GLU A 340 0.88 -1.75 -18.94
C GLU A 340 1.98 -1.74 -17.88
N ASN A 341 1.92 -0.77 -16.95
CA ASN A 341 2.91 -0.62 -15.89
C ASN A 341 2.76 -1.76 -14.88
N LEU A 342 1.52 -2.09 -14.50
CA LEU A 342 1.24 -3.20 -13.61
C LEU A 342 1.66 -4.54 -14.24
N ALA A 343 1.35 -4.76 -15.51
CA ALA A 343 1.78 -5.96 -16.23
C ALA A 343 3.30 -6.09 -16.27
N ALA A 344 4.03 -5.01 -16.56
CA ALA A 344 5.48 -5.02 -16.59
C ALA A 344 6.09 -5.33 -15.22
N ARG A 345 5.57 -4.71 -14.15
CA ARG A 345 6.01 -4.97 -12.77
C ARG A 345 5.71 -6.40 -12.33
N ALA A 346 4.50 -6.91 -12.59
CA ALA A 346 4.10 -8.27 -12.29
C ALA A 346 5.01 -9.29 -12.98
N LYS A 347 5.33 -9.09 -14.26
CA LYS A 347 6.26 -9.96 -15.00
C LYS A 347 7.64 -10.03 -14.36
N GLN A 348 8.18 -8.89 -13.94
CA GLN A 348 9.49 -8.83 -13.30
C GLN A 348 9.46 -9.55 -11.95
N ILE A 349 8.46 -9.26 -11.12
CA ILE A 349 8.30 -9.86 -9.78
C ILE A 349 8.08 -11.37 -9.88
N PHE A 350 7.12 -11.84 -10.69
CA PHE A 350 6.82 -13.27 -10.81
C PHE A 350 8.01 -14.05 -11.38
N ARG A 351 8.69 -13.52 -12.41
CA ARG A 351 9.92 -14.14 -12.93
C ARG A 351 11.02 -14.19 -11.87
N PHE A 352 11.23 -13.12 -11.12
CA PHE A 352 12.28 -13.09 -10.10
C PHE A 352 12.00 -14.07 -8.96
N MET A 353 10.73 -14.21 -8.56
CA MET A 353 10.28 -15.12 -7.51
C MET A 353 10.06 -16.57 -7.96
N ASP A 354 10.26 -16.90 -9.24
CA ASP A 354 9.92 -18.21 -9.84
C ASP A 354 8.43 -18.60 -9.69
N ILE A 355 7.53 -17.61 -9.75
CA ILE A 355 6.07 -17.82 -9.80
C ILE A 355 5.65 -18.18 -11.23
N ALA A 356 4.88 -19.25 -11.37
CA ALA A 356 4.46 -19.79 -12.66
C ALA A 356 3.34 -19.01 -13.37
N THR A 357 2.67 -18.09 -12.68
CA THR A 357 1.57 -17.29 -13.23
C THR A 357 2.00 -16.51 -14.48
N GLU A 358 1.28 -16.71 -15.58
CA GLU A 358 1.49 -15.97 -16.82
C GLU A 358 0.77 -14.61 -16.78
N VAL A 359 1.52 -13.54 -17.00
CA VAL A 359 0.96 -12.17 -17.02
C VAL A 359 0.58 -11.75 -18.43
N ILE A 360 -0.71 -11.50 -18.63
CA ILE A 360 -1.32 -11.12 -19.90
C ILE A 360 -1.69 -9.63 -19.86
N TYR A 361 -1.05 -8.87 -20.74
CA TYR A 361 -1.38 -7.47 -20.95
C TYR A 361 -2.37 -7.33 -22.11
N ILE A 362 -3.56 -6.83 -21.83
CA ILE A 362 -4.59 -6.55 -22.83
C ILE A 362 -4.34 -5.15 -23.41
N SER A 363 -4.11 -5.10 -24.71
CA SER A 363 -3.78 -3.88 -25.45
C SER A 363 -4.70 -3.70 -26.64
N LYS A 364 -4.47 -2.64 -27.43
CA LYS A 364 -5.20 -2.43 -28.69
C LYS A 364 -4.89 -3.50 -29.74
N THR A 365 -3.67 -4.05 -29.73
CA THR A 365 -3.21 -5.04 -30.72
C THR A 365 -3.40 -6.48 -30.24
N TYR A 366 -3.60 -6.69 -28.94
CA TYR A 366 -3.90 -7.99 -28.34
C TYR A 366 -5.09 -7.82 -27.40
N SER A 367 -6.29 -8.08 -27.92
CA SER A 367 -7.55 -7.82 -27.21
C SER A 367 -7.90 -8.95 -26.24
N LEU A 368 -8.84 -8.68 -25.33
CA LEU A 368 -9.38 -9.70 -24.44
C LEU A 368 -10.02 -10.85 -25.22
N GLN A 369 -10.71 -10.56 -26.33
CA GLN A 369 -11.28 -11.57 -27.20
C GLN A 369 -10.21 -12.49 -27.81
N THR A 370 -9.09 -11.94 -28.28
CA THR A 370 -7.98 -12.74 -28.80
C THR A 370 -7.37 -13.63 -27.73
N PHE A 371 -7.23 -13.13 -26.51
CA PHE A 371 -6.77 -13.94 -25.39
C PHE A 371 -7.70 -15.13 -25.13
N ILE A 372 -9.01 -14.88 -25.02
CA ILE A 372 -10.01 -15.91 -24.75
C ILE A 372 -10.01 -16.99 -25.85
N GLN A 373 -10.02 -16.58 -27.12
CA GLN A 373 -9.95 -17.52 -28.26
C GLN A 373 -8.66 -18.37 -28.24
N GLY A 374 -7.57 -17.81 -27.74
CA GLY A 374 -6.30 -18.54 -27.57
C GLY A 374 -6.31 -19.59 -26.45
N LEU A 375 -7.26 -19.51 -25.50
CA LEU A 375 -7.44 -20.53 -24.46
C LEU A 375 -8.16 -21.76 -25.01
N GLU A 376 -9.21 -21.56 -25.82
CA GLU A 376 -10.02 -22.63 -26.42
C GLU A 376 -9.22 -23.55 -27.36
N GLY A 377 -8.07 -23.08 -27.87
CA GLY A 377 -7.17 -23.85 -28.75
C GLY A 377 -6.06 -24.63 -28.05
N LYS A 378 -6.03 -24.68 -26.71
CA LYS A 378 -4.93 -25.27 -25.92
C LYS A 378 -5.33 -26.46 -25.02
N ASP A 379 -6.54 -26.99 -25.17
CA ASP A 379 -6.99 -28.20 -24.45
C ASP A 379 -6.59 -29.51 -25.15
#